data_AF-A0A8S4GTB5-F1
#
_entry.id   AF-A0A8S4GTB5-F1
#
_cell.length_a   1.000
_cell.length_b   1.000
_cell.length_c   1.000
_cell.angle_alpha   90.00
_cell.angle_beta   90.00
_cell.angle_gamma   90.00
#
_symmetry.space_group_name_H-M   'P 1'
#
loop_
_entity.id
_entity.type
_entity.pdbx_description
1 polymer ?
#
loop_
_entity_poly.entity_id
_entity_poly.type
_entity_poly.pdbx_seq_one_letter_code
_entity_poly.pdbx_strand_id
1 'polypeptide(L)'
;MLLTSRVAQQLRSGPSRRPARTGQRRAGGRMAPQAVATASPDELARAKGYPYDRPDSSFVFINGNAYCFPDATWPGTSGLLDLQVSDPTTGAECAVRDVCKGLDITWEPPSDESGWTPVLAIGSNAGVAQLARKYPRDLFPGGVVIPVVQSLLCDLDVVYAPLISSYGSATATLEHAPGCTTQLFVTFLDDAALARMHETEGAYHLVQLNDVDLKLGFSLAAQDRGEAPSAALQTVLQYNHQKGTLNLPLGERGAPSPVALAEIASRGRTLPALGQIAMQRAVMAAVGTPAPGASLDDARRWARDADARAGCEDTEAHDAWISRNLKDDEHRRGVVKQLTDMARPFSWPNHDVKEKLGNVFSANVK
;
A
#
# COMPACT_ATOMS: atom_id res chain seq x y z
N MET A 1 -53.07 6.01 51.60
CA MET A 1 -54.22 5.25 51.07
C MET A 1 -53.64 4.24 50.07
N LEU A 2 -53.31 2.99 50.44
CA LEU A 2 -54.21 1.85 50.77
C LEU A 2 -55.27 1.69 49.66
N LEU A 3 -55.36 0.60 48.90
CA LEU A 3 -55.52 -0.80 49.33
C LEU A 3 -55.25 -1.75 48.12
N THR A 4 -54.35 -2.75 48.24
CA THR A 4 -54.60 -4.22 48.40
C THR A 4 -54.88 -4.99 47.09
N SER A 5 -54.54 -6.27 46.87
CA SER A 5 -54.22 -7.44 47.72
C SER A 5 -53.57 -8.51 46.81
N ARG A 6 -52.43 -9.14 47.18
CA ARG A 6 -52.25 -10.55 47.67
C ARG A 6 -52.90 -11.63 46.79
N VAL A 7 -52.24 -12.76 46.46
CA VAL A 7 -51.83 -13.84 47.38
C VAL A 7 -50.66 -14.67 46.82
N ALA A 8 -49.85 -15.19 47.76
CA ALA A 8 -48.66 -16.03 47.59
C ALA A 8 -48.92 -17.52 47.96
N GLN A 9 -47.83 -18.31 47.86
CA GLN A 9 -47.52 -19.58 48.55
C GLN A 9 -47.84 -20.91 47.83
N GLN A 10 -46.80 -21.67 47.41
CA GLN A 10 -46.14 -22.82 48.09
C GLN A 10 -46.78 -24.16 47.65
N LEU A 11 -46.16 -25.34 47.50
CA LEU A 11 -44.89 -25.95 47.95
C LEU A 11 -44.80 -27.38 47.33
N ARG A 12 -43.60 -28.00 47.39
CA ARG A 12 -43.27 -29.47 47.44
C ARG A 12 -43.02 -30.29 46.15
N SER A 13 -41.73 -30.44 45.87
CA SER A 13 -40.91 -31.69 45.79
C SER A 13 -41.57 -33.08 45.62
N GLY A 14 -41.06 -33.86 44.64
CA GLY A 14 -41.07 -35.33 44.58
C GLY A 14 -40.49 -35.88 43.26
N PRO A 15 -39.77 -37.02 43.23
CA PRO A 15 -38.63 -37.24 42.36
C PRO A 15 -38.95 -38.00 41.05
N SER A 16 -38.23 -37.72 39.96
CA SER A 16 -38.23 -38.62 38.80
C SER A 16 -36.83 -38.95 38.29
N ARG A 17 -36.67 -40.25 38.06
CA ARG A 17 -35.45 -41.03 37.86
C ARG A 17 -34.66 -40.62 36.61
N ARG A 18 -33.34 -40.55 36.76
CA ARG A 18 -32.38 -40.63 35.65
C ARG A 18 -32.45 -42.01 34.98
N PRO A 19 -32.37 -42.09 33.64
CA PRO A 19 -31.79 -43.25 32.99
C PRO A 19 -30.32 -42.97 32.66
N ALA A 20 -29.48 -43.94 33.00
CA ALA A 20 -28.11 -44.02 32.55
C ALA A 20 -28.05 -44.22 31.03
N ARG A 21 -27.20 -43.46 30.34
CA ARG A 21 -26.70 -43.81 29.00
C ARG A 21 -25.20 -43.57 28.93
N THR A 22 -24.50 -44.68 29.12
CA THR A 22 -23.37 -45.15 28.31
C THR A 22 -22.48 -44.10 27.66
N GLY A 23 -21.25 -44.01 28.16
CA GLY A 23 -20.17 -43.25 27.56
C GLY A 23 -19.84 -43.74 26.16
N GLN A 24 -19.90 -42.82 25.20
CA GLN A 24 -19.07 -42.86 24.01
C GLN A 24 -18.04 -41.74 24.12
N ARG A 25 -16.80 -42.13 24.40
CA ARG A 25 -15.64 -41.29 24.13
C ARG A 25 -15.66 -40.93 22.65
N ARG A 26 -16.01 -39.69 22.32
CA ARG A 26 -15.69 -39.14 21.00
C ARG A 26 -14.18 -39.05 20.91
N ALA A 27 -13.58 -39.99 20.19
CA ALA A 27 -12.22 -39.84 19.70
C ALA A 27 -12.16 -38.51 18.95
N GLY A 28 -11.24 -37.64 19.37
CA GLY A 28 -10.96 -36.39 18.68
C GLY A 28 -10.55 -36.69 17.25
N GLY A 29 -11.46 -36.44 16.31
CA GLY A 29 -11.09 -36.36 14.92
C GLY A 29 -10.16 -35.17 14.77
N ARG A 30 -8.86 -35.43 14.63
CA ARG A 30 -7.98 -34.48 13.94
C ARG A 30 -8.63 -34.25 12.59
N MET A 31 -9.24 -33.09 12.39
CA MET A 31 -9.53 -32.61 11.05
C MET A 31 -8.21 -32.70 10.29
N ALA A 32 -8.20 -33.46 9.20
CA ALA A 32 -7.11 -33.40 8.25
C ALA A 32 -6.93 -31.91 7.86
N PRO A 33 -5.70 -31.39 7.80
CA PRO A 33 -5.50 -30.02 7.33
C PRO A 33 -6.16 -29.90 5.97
N GLN A 34 -7.13 -28.99 5.84
CA GLN A 34 -7.71 -28.67 4.55
C GLN A 34 -6.56 -28.25 3.63
N ALA A 35 -6.46 -28.87 2.46
CA ALA A 35 -5.50 -28.46 1.46
C ALA A 35 -5.78 -26.99 1.13
N VAL A 36 -4.83 -26.12 1.46
CA VAL A 36 -4.95 -24.69 1.16
C VAL A 36 -5.03 -24.55 -0.36
N ALA A 37 -6.06 -23.88 -0.86
CA ALA A 37 -6.22 -23.68 -2.30
C ALA A 37 -4.99 -22.97 -2.88
N THR A 38 -4.58 -23.36 -4.08
CA THR A 38 -3.48 -22.69 -4.81
C THR A 38 -3.98 -21.37 -5.39
N ALA A 39 -3.15 -20.34 -5.37
CA ALA A 39 -3.46 -19.07 -6.04
C ALA A 39 -3.52 -19.26 -7.57
N SER A 40 -4.34 -18.45 -8.23
CA SER A 40 -4.34 -18.39 -9.70
C SER A 40 -3.09 -17.65 -10.23
N PRO A 41 -2.74 -17.81 -11.53
CA PRO A 41 -1.65 -17.05 -12.14
C PRO A 41 -1.80 -15.52 -11.97
N ASP A 42 -3.01 -15.00 -12.10
CA ASP A 42 -3.29 -13.56 -11.94
C ASP A 42 -3.10 -13.09 -10.48
N GLU A 43 -3.46 -13.92 -9.51
CA GLU A 43 -3.23 -13.63 -8.09
C GLU A 43 -1.74 -13.59 -7.77
N LEU A 44 -0.97 -14.54 -8.30
CA LEU A 44 0.49 -14.58 -8.15
C LEU A 44 1.15 -13.37 -8.82
N ALA A 45 0.75 -13.05 -10.05
CA ALA A 45 1.25 -11.88 -10.77
C ALA A 45 0.97 -10.59 -9.99
N ARG A 46 -0.24 -10.45 -9.42
CA ARG A 46 -0.58 -9.29 -8.57
C ARG A 46 0.25 -9.22 -7.29
N ALA A 47 0.51 -10.34 -6.64
CA ALA A 47 1.30 -10.38 -5.41
C ALA A 47 2.75 -9.93 -5.65
N LYS A 48 3.34 -10.38 -6.77
CA LYS A 48 4.73 -10.13 -7.16
C LYS A 48 4.94 -8.80 -7.88
N GLY A 49 3.88 -8.22 -8.43
CA GLY A 49 3.96 -7.02 -9.27
C GLY A 49 3.97 -5.69 -8.53
N TYR A 50 3.90 -5.66 -7.18
CA TYR A 50 3.97 -4.41 -6.42
C TYR A 50 5.32 -3.69 -6.66
N PRO A 51 5.39 -2.35 -6.77
CA PRO A 51 4.34 -1.34 -6.60
C PRO A 51 3.44 -1.10 -7.83
N TYR A 52 3.47 -2.00 -8.81
CA TYR A 52 2.79 -1.94 -10.11
C TYR A 52 3.36 -0.90 -11.07
N ASP A 53 3.10 -1.13 -12.36
CA ASP A 53 3.52 -0.24 -13.42
C ASP A 53 2.85 1.13 -13.25
N ARG A 54 3.68 2.15 -13.46
CA ARG A 54 3.30 3.56 -13.45
C ARG A 54 4.00 4.25 -14.61
N PRO A 55 3.41 5.30 -15.21
CA PRO A 55 4.08 6.10 -16.22
C PRO A 55 5.41 6.70 -15.73
N ASP A 56 6.33 6.95 -16.66
CA ASP A 56 7.62 7.61 -16.40
C ASP A 56 7.52 9.14 -16.28
N SER A 57 6.31 9.68 -16.46
CA SER A 57 5.95 11.09 -16.39
C SER A 57 4.67 11.27 -15.58
N SER A 58 4.35 12.51 -15.25
CA SER A 58 3.08 12.91 -14.67
C SER A 58 1.90 12.50 -15.57
N PHE A 59 0.75 12.22 -14.96
CA PHE A 59 -0.46 11.83 -15.69
C PHE A 59 -1.72 12.25 -14.97
N VAL A 60 -2.82 12.38 -15.72
CA VAL A 60 -4.16 12.51 -15.16
C VAL A 60 -4.84 11.14 -15.25
N PHE A 61 -5.19 10.58 -14.10
CA PHE A 61 -6.01 9.37 -14.06
C PHE A 61 -7.46 9.74 -14.33
N ILE A 62 -8.03 9.24 -15.43
CA ILE A 62 -9.42 9.48 -15.82
C ILE A 62 -10.10 8.15 -16.10
N ASN A 63 -11.05 7.78 -15.25
CA ASN A 63 -11.91 6.60 -15.42
C ASN A 63 -11.18 5.29 -15.80
N GLY A 64 -10.04 5.02 -15.16
CA GLY A 64 -9.25 3.80 -15.34
C GLY A 64 -8.05 3.92 -16.27
N ASN A 65 -7.88 5.06 -16.94
CA ASN A 65 -6.79 5.29 -17.89
C ASN A 65 -5.85 6.38 -17.39
N ALA A 66 -4.59 6.32 -17.81
CA ALA A 66 -3.60 7.38 -17.56
C ALA A 66 -3.41 8.22 -18.83
N TYR A 67 -3.69 9.52 -18.70
CA TYR A 67 -3.43 10.51 -19.73
C TYR A 67 -2.16 11.27 -19.36
N CYS A 68 -1.03 10.88 -19.96
CA CYS A 68 0.29 11.38 -19.57
C CYS A 68 0.55 12.79 -20.08
N PHE A 69 1.40 13.54 -19.37
CA PHE A 69 1.86 14.86 -19.78
C PHE A 69 3.30 15.11 -19.28
N PRO A 70 4.09 15.97 -19.95
CA PRO A 70 5.45 16.27 -19.49
C PRO A 70 5.46 16.94 -18.12
N ASP A 71 6.33 16.49 -17.21
CA ASP A 71 6.36 16.98 -15.82
C ASP A 71 6.43 18.52 -15.70
N ALA A 72 7.27 19.15 -16.52
CA ALA A 72 7.50 20.59 -16.51
C ALA A 72 6.26 21.42 -16.92
N THR A 73 5.26 20.81 -17.55
CA THR A 73 4.03 21.50 -17.95
C THR A 73 2.95 21.47 -16.88
N TRP A 74 3.22 20.91 -15.70
CA TRP A 74 2.28 20.92 -14.57
C TRP A 74 1.87 22.36 -14.21
N PRO A 75 0.59 22.75 -14.42
CA PRO A 75 0.15 24.13 -14.26
C PRO A 75 -0.37 24.45 -12.85
N GLY A 76 -0.30 23.48 -11.93
CA GLY A 76 -1.09 23.51 -10.69
C GLY A 76 -2.52 23.00 -10.91
N THR A 77 -3.26 22.82 -9.81
CA THR A 77 -4.63 22.27 -9.87
C THR A 77 -5.63 23.22 -10.50
N SER A 78 -5.40 24.53 -10.41
CA SER A 78 -6.22 25.58 -11.05
C SER A 78 -6.17 25.53 -12.58
N GLY A 79 -5.09 25.04 -13.17
CA GLY A 79 -4.92 24.88 -14.63
C GLY A 79 -5.32 23.50 -15.17
N LEU A 80 -5.86 22.61 -14.33
CA LEU A 80 -6.05 21.19 -14.69
C LEU A 80 -6.87 20.98 -15.96
N LEU A 81 -7.98 21.70 -16.13
CA LEU A 81 -8.89 21.48 -17.28
C LEU A 81 -8.27 21.88 -18.62
N ASP A 82 -7.31 22.81 -18.62
CA ASP A 82 -6.63 23.31 -19.82
C ASP A 82 -5.31 22.58 -20.11
N LEU A 83 -4.86 21.74 -19.17
CA LEU A 83 -3.66 20.92 -19.31
C LEU A 83 -3.78 20.01 -20.55
N GLN A 84 -2.77 20.06 -21.40
CA GLN A 84 -2.63 19.16 -22.53
C GLN A 84 -2.10 17.81 -22.05
N VAL A 85 -2.77 16.75 -22.47
CA VAL A 85 -2.44 15.37 -22.15
C VAL A 85 -2.48 14.51 -23.41
N SER A 86 -1.68 13.45 -23.39
CA SER A 86 -1.63 12.46 -24.46
C SER A 86 -2.69 11.39 -24.23
N ASP A 87 -3.54 11.16 -25.22
CA ASP A 87 -4.53 10.08 -25.19
C ASP A 87 -3.84 8.71 -25.23
N PRO A 88 -4.12 7.79 -24.29
CA PRO A 88 -3.38 6.54 -24.16
C PRO A 88 -3.66 5.53 -25.29
N THR A 89 -4.69 5.75 -26.10
CA THR A 89 -5.05 4.86 -27.22
C THR A 89 -4.49 5.37 -28.54
N THR A 90 -4.53 6.69 -28.75
CA THR A 90 -4.22 7.32 -30.03
C THR A 90 -2.90 8.09 -30.03
N GLY A 91 -2.38 8.46 -28.85
CA GLY A 91 -1.24 9.35 -28.68
C GLY A 91 -1.52 10.80 -29.07
N ALA A 92 -2.77 11.16 -29.34
CA ALA A 92 -3.15 12.52 -29.68
C ALA A 92 -3.15 13.41 -28.44
N GLU A 93 -2.62 14.63 -28.59
CA GLU A 93 -2.68 15.65 -27.55
C GLU A 93 -4.06 16.31 -27.51
N CYS A 94 -4.64 16.40 -26.32
CA CYS A 94 -5.92 17.07 -26.09
C CYS A 94 -5.98 17.67 -24.69
N ALA A 95 -6.85 18.65 -24.49
CA ALA A 95 -7.06 19.22 -23.17
C ALA A 95 -7.84 18.24 -22.29
N VAL A 96 -7.57 18.22 -20.98
CA VAL A 96 -8.32 17.40 -20.01
C VAL A 96 -9.83 17.64 -20.10
N ARG A 97 -10.27 18.89 -20.32
CA ARG A 97 -11.69 19.23 -20.54
C ARG A 97 -12.31 18.50 -21.73
N ASP A 98 -11.55 18.31 -22.81
CA ASP A 98 -12.03 17.67 -24.03
C ASP A 98 -12.08 16.15 -23.85
N VAL A 99 -11.12 15.57 -23.12
CA VAL A 99 -11.17 14.18 -22.67
C VAL A 99 -12.42 13.94 -21.83
N CYS A 100 -12.67 14.79 -20.83
CA CYS A 100 -13.83 14.68 -19.96
C CYS A 100 -15.13 14.76 -20.77
N LYS A 101 -15.24 15.71 -21.70
CA LYS A 101 -16.38 15.84 -22.60
C LYS A 101 -16.57 14.62 -23.50
N GLY A 102 -15.49 14.09 -24.07
CA GLY A 102 -15.54 12.93 -24.97
C GLY A 102 -15.92 11.62 -24.26
N LEU A 103 -15.73 11.56 -22.95
CA LEU A 103 -16.07 10.42 -22.10
C LEU A 103 -17.38 10.61 -21.30
N ASP A 104 -18.13 11.67 -21.59
CA ASP A 104 -19.36 12.05 -20.86
C ASP A 104 -19.16 12.17 -19.33
N ILE A 105 -17.98 12.68 -18.92
CA ILE A 105 -17.65 12.96 -17.52
C ILE A 105 -18.40 14.21 -17.07
N THR A 106 -19.14 14.09 -15.97
CA THR A 106 -19.89 15.19 -15.34
C THR A 106 -19.25 15.68 -14.05
N TRP A 107 -18.12 15.09 -13.66
CA TRP A 107 -17.26 15.58 -12.59
C TRP A 107 -16.79 17.01 -12.88
N GLU A 108 -16.82 17.84 -11.83
CA GLU A 108 -16.31 19.21 -11.85
C GLU A 108 -15.14 19.32 -10.86
N PRO A 109 -14.04 19.99 -11.23
CA PRO A 109 -12.95 20.23 -10.30
C PRO A 109 -13.41 21.14 -9.15
N PRO A 110 -12.81 21.01 -7.95
CA PRO A 110 -12.91 22.02 -6.90
C PRO A 110 -12.69 23.44 -7.43
N SER A 111 -13.47 24.39 -6.92
CA SER A 111 -13.47 25.79 -7.37
C SER A 111 -12.19 26.56 -7.06
N ASP A 112 -11.41 26.08 -6.09
CA ASP A 112 -10.12 26.64 -5.71
C ASP A 112 -9.14 25.54 -5.26
N GLU A 113 -7.89 25.93 -5.04
CA GLU A 113 -6.80 25.01 -4.70
C GLU A 113 -7.00 24.33 -3.33
N SER A 114 -7.77 24.93 -2.41
CA SER A 114 -7.98 24.38 -1.06
C SER A 114 -8.90 23.16 -1.04
N GLY A 115 -9.72 22.98 -2.09
CA GLY A 115 -10.51 21.78 -2.28
C GLY A 115 -9.71 20.58 -2.82
N TRP A 116 -8.40 20.74 -3.02
CA TRP A 116 -7.50 19.66 -3.41
C TRP A 116 -6.59 19.24 -2.25
N THR A 117 -6.55 17.94 -1.99
CA THR A 117 -5.69 17.34 -0.98
C THR A 117 -4.50 16.64 -1.64
N PRO A 118 -3.27 17.17 -1.54
CA PRO A 118 -2.07 16.51 -2.06
C PRO A 118 -1.62 15.37 -1.14
N VAL A 119 -1.56 14.15 -1.67
CA VAL A 119 -1.14 12.95 -0.93
C VAL A 119 0.00 12.25 -1.68
N LEU A 120 1.09 11.91 -0.97
CA LEU A 120 2.20 11.15 -1.55
C LEU A 120 1.74 9.76 -1.96
N ALA A 121 2.02 9.40 -3.21
CA ALA A 121 1.86 8.07 -3.78
C ALA A 121 3.22 7.35 -3.78
N ILE A 122 3.57 6.81 -2.61
CA ILE A 122 4.88 6.17 -2.33
C ILE A 122 4.94 4.69 -2.75
N GLY A 123 3.90 4.16 -3.37
CA GLY A 123 3.78 2.74 -3.67
C GLY A 123 2.68 2.50 -4.69
N SER A 124 1.77 1.56 -4.40
CA SER A 124 0.71 1.20 -5.36
C SER A 124 -0.22 2.35 -5.76
N ASN A 125 -0.29 3.45 -4.99
CA ASN A 125 -1.11 4.62 -5.31
C ASN A 125 -0.62 5.42 -6.53
N ALA A 126 0.56 5.10 -7.08
CA ALA A 126 1.00 5.64 -8.37
C ALA A 126 0.69 4.69 -9.55
N GLY A 127 0.29 3.45 -9.26
CA GLY A 127 0.03 2.44 -10.29
C GLY A 127 -1.38 2.59 -10.89
N VAL A 128 -1.46 2.73 -12.21
CA VAL A 128 -2.74 2.96 -12.92
C VAL A 128 -3.73 1.83 -12.65
N ALA A 129 -3.27 0.58 -12.72
CA ALA A 129 -4.10 -0.58 -12.43
C ALA A 129 -4.61 -0.61 -10.98
N GLN A 130 -3.86 -0.05 -10.02
CA GLN A 130 -4.31 0.04 -8.64
C GLN A 130 -5.33 1.15 -8.46
N LEU A 131 -5.11 2.33 -9.05
CA LEU A 131 -6.11 3.41 -9.06
C LEU A 131 -7.42 2.92 -9.69
N ALA A 132 -7.36 2.19 -10.81
CA ALA A 132 -8.55 1.58 -11.42
C ALA A 132 -9.30 0.62 -10.49
N ARG A 133 -8.60 -0.13 -9.62
CA ARG A 133 -9.24 -0.98 -8.59
C ARG A 133 -9.87 -0.17 -7.46
N LYS A 134 -9.28 0.98 -7.12
CA LYS A 134 -9.79 1.86 -6.04
C LYS A 134 -10.99 2.68 -6.50
N TYR A 135 -10.98 3.16 -7.75
CA TYR A 135 -11.97 4.08 -8.30
C TYR A 135 -12.73 3.45 -9.50
N PRO A 136 -13.49 2.36 -9.30
CA PRO A 136 -14.32 1.79 -10.36
C PRO A 136 -15.46 2.75 -10.73
N ARG A 137 -15.84 2.75 -12.01
CA ARG A 137 -16.88 3.65 -12.54
C ARG A 137 -18.22 3.55 -11.79
N ASP A 138 -18.59 2.35 -11.32
CA ASP A 138 -19.85 2.13 -10.59
C ASP A 138 -19.92 2.91 -9.26
N LEU A 139 -18.77 3.25 -8.65
CA LEU A 139 -18.71 4.08 -7.44
C LEU A 139 -18.58 5.58 -7.76
N PHE A 140 -18.24 5.93 -8.99
CA PHE A 140 -18.01 7.30 -9.45
C PHE A 140 -18.81 7.54 -10.75
N PRO A 141 -20.15 7.61 -10.69
CA PRO A 141 -21.00 7.73 -11.87
C PRO A 141 -20.79 9.04 -12.64
N GLY A 142 -20.34 10.11 -11.96
CA GLY A 142 -19.95 11.35 -12.60
C GLY A 142 -18.56 11.32 -13.25
N GLY A 143 -17.82 10.24 -13.03
CA GLY A 143 -16.42 10.10 -13.40
C GLY A 143 -15.46 10.45 -12.25
N VAL A 144 -14.21 10.04 -12.41
CA VAL A 144 -13.11 10.33 -11.50
C VAL A 144 -11.94 10.90 -12.29
N VAL A 145 -11.40 12.02 -11.82
CA VAL A 145 -10.25 12.72 -12.40
C VAL A 145 -9.25 13.01 -11.28
N ILE A 146 -8.08 12.37 -11.34
CA ILE A 146 -7.04 12.50 -10.31
C ILE A 146 -5.73 12.89 -10.99
N PRO A 147 -5.24 14.13 -10.80
CA PRO A 147 -3.88 14.48 -11.20
C PRO A 147 -2.87 13.68 -10.37
N VAL A 148 -1.93 13.04 -11.04
CA VAL A 148 -0.84 12.26 -10.45
C VAL A 148 0.48 12.84 -10.94
N VAL A 149 1.09 13.67 -10.11
CA VAL A 149 2.20 14.55 -10.51
C VAL A 149 3.51 13.99 -10.00
N GLN A 150 4.48 13.84 -10.91
CA GLN A 150 5.82 13.37 -10.58
C GLN A 150 6.55 14.38 -9.70
N SER A 151 7.35 13.87 -8.78
CA SER A 151 7.98 14.68 -7.75
C SER A 151 9.28 14.08 -7.24
N LEU A 152 10.12 14.93 -6.67
CA LEU A 152 11.28 14.55 -5.89
C LEU A 152 11.09 14.94 -4.43
N LEU A 153 11.34 14.01 -3.53
CA LEU A 153 11.31 14.23 -2.08
C LEU A 153 12.72 13.99 -1.50
N CYS A 154 13.26 15.01 -0.83
CA CYS A 154 14.56 14.90 -0.17
C CYS A 154 14.45 14.29 1.24
N ASP A 155 15.54 13.67 1.66
CA ASP A 155 15.80 13.08 2.99
C ASP A 155 14.84 11.95 3.40
N LEU A 156 14.05 11.41 2.49
CA LEU A 156 13.11 10.32 2.73
C LEU A 156 13.25 9.27 1.62
N ASP A 157 13.10 8.00 1.98
CA ASP A 157 13.09 6.87 1.04
C ASP A 157 11.86 6.00 1.25
N VAL A 158 11.44 5.33 0.18
CA VAL A 158 10.35 4.37 0.21
C VAL A 158 10.91 3.02 0.63
N VAL A 159 10.40 2.50 1.74
CA VAL A 159 10.82 1.22 2.32
C VAL A 159 9.65 0.27 2.48
N TYR A 160 9.93 -0.99 2.80
CA TYR A 160 8.87 -1.96 3.06
C TYR A 160 8.21 -1.76 4.43
N ALA A 161 6.89 -1.81 4.45
CA ALA A 161 6.07 -1.87 5.65
C ALA A 161 6.09 -3.29 6.25
N PRO A 162 5.85 -3.44 7.57
CA PRO A 162 5.75 -4.74 8.22
C PRO A 162 4.38 -5.40 7.95
N LEU A 163 4.03 -5.56 6.67
CA LEU A 163 2.73 -6.02 6.21
C LEU A 163 2.83 -6.84 4.93
N ILE A 164 2.14 -7.98 4.91
CA ILE A 164 1.74 -8.69 3.70
C ILE A 164 0.25 -8.38 3.46
N SER A 165 -0.07 -7.79 2.31
CA SER A 165 -1.43 -7.41 1.96
C SER A 165 -2.35 -8.61 1.77
N SER A 166 -3.67 -8.37 1.72
CA SER A 166 -4.65 -9.39 1.35
C SER A 166 -4.45 -9.96 -0.07
N TYR A 167 -3.67 -9.28 -0.92
CA TYR A 167 -3.27 -9.75 -2.24
C TYR A 167 -1.81 -10.24 -2.29
N GLY A 168 -1.19 -10.51 -1.15
CA GLY A 168 0.07 -11.26 -1.04
C GLY A 168 1.34 -10.45 -1.24
N SER A 169 1.24 -9.13 -1.43
CA SER A 169 2.41 -8.26 -1.61
C SER A 169 3.00 -7.83 -0.28
N ALA A 170 4.33 -7.75 -0.20
CA ALA A 170 4.97 -6.82 0.72
C ALA A 170 4.64 -5.39 0.25
N THR A 171 4.22 -4.52 1.17
CA THR A 171 3.73 -3.16 0.87
C THR A 171 4.76 -2.11 1.26
N ALA A 172 4.56 -0.87 0.81
CA ALA A 172 5.49 0.23 1.07
C ALA A 172 5.06 1.07 2.28
N THR A 173 6.02 1.77 2.87
CA THR A 173 5.85 2.92 3.73
C THR A 173 7.06 3.85 3.57
N LEU A 174 7.13 4.95 4.31
CA LEU A 174 8.19 5.95 4.19
C LEU A 174 9.14 5.87 5.39
N GLU A 175 10.42 6.12 5.18
CA GLU A 175 11.45 6.20 6.22
C GLU A 175 12.34 7.43 6.04
N HIS A 176 12.77 8.02 7.14
CA HIS A 176 13.80 9.07 7.12
C HIS A 176 15.14 8.49 6.64
N ALA A 177 15.65 9.05 5.54
CA ALA A 177 16.89 8.64 4.90
C ALA A 177 17.69 9.88 4.49
N PRO A 178 18.44 10.50 5.43
CA PRO A 178 19.21 11.72 5.17
C PRO A 178 20.12 11.60 3.95
N GLY A 179 20.10 12.61 3.07
CA GLY A 179 20.87 12.66 1.83
C GLY A 179 20.28 11.83 0.68
N CYS A 180 19.18 11.10 0.91
CA CYS A 180 18.44 10.43 -0.16
C CYS A 180 17.51 11.41 -0.88
N THR A 181 17.42 11.33 -2.19
CA THR A 181 16.39 12.03 -2.99
C THR A 181 15.59 10.99 -3.73
N THR A 182 14.30 10.89 -3.43
CA THR A 182 13.44 9.82 -3.94
C THR A 182 12.45 10.36 -4.96
N GLN A 183 12.36 9.70 -6.11
CA GLN A 183 11.39 10.02 -7.16
C GLN A 183 10.08 9.28 -6.91
N LEU A 184 9.01 10.05 -6.77
CA LEU A 184 7.68 9.55 -6.41
C LEU A 184 6.60 10.39 -7.08
N PHE A 185 5.33 10.10 -6.77
CA PHE A 185 4.19 10.86 -7.27
C PHE A 185 3.40 11.49 -6.14
N VAL A 186 2.67 12.56 -6.45
CA VAL A 186 1.65 13.16 -5.60
C VAL A 186 0.31 13.03 -6.31
N THR A 187 -0.66 12.39 -5.66
CA THR A 187 -2.06 12.41 -6.09
C THR A 187 -2.74 13.63 -5.51
N PHE A 188 -3.39 14.43 -6.35
CA PHE A 188 -4.28 15.50 -5.92
C PHE A 188 -5.70 14.96 -5.87
N LEU A 189 -6.27 14.87 -4.68
CA LEU A 189 -7.58 14.25 -4.45
C LEU A 189 -8.59 15.32 -4.04
N ASP A 190 -9.76 15.33 -4.67
CA ASP A 190 -10.93 16.02 -4.11
C ASP A 190 -11.48 15.24 -2.90
N ASP A 191 -12.47 15.80 -2.20
CA ASP A 191 -13.04 15.19 -0.99
C ASP A 191 -13.61 13.78 -1.24
N ALA A 192 -14.24 13.56 -2.40
CA ALA A 192 -14.84 12.27 -2.73
C ALA A 192 -13.76 11.20 -3.00
N ALA A 193 -12.74 11.55 -3.77
CA ALA A 193 -11.60 10.69 -4.04
C ALA A 193 -10.78 10.42 -2.78
N LEU A 194 -10.59 11.42 -1.92
CA LEU A 194 -9.88 11.28 -0.64
C LEU A 194 -10.61 10.33 0.31
N ALA A 195 -11.92 10.50 0.48
CA ALA A 195 -12.74 9.61 1.30
C ALA A 195 -12.62 8.16 0.82
N ARG A 196 -12.69 7.93 -0.49
CA ARG A 196 -12.49 6.61 -1.07
C ARG A 196 -11.07 6.08 -0.86
N MET A 197 -10.05 6.94 -0.92
CA MET A 197 -8.68 6.53 -0.62
C MET A 197 -8.59 5.99 0.82
N HIS A 198 -9.16 6.70 1.81
CA HIS A 198 -9.15 6.28 3.23
C HIS A 198 -9.73 4.88 3.44
N GLU A 199 -10.83 4.54 2.77
CA GLU A 199 -11.45 3.21 2.84
C GLU A 199 -10.51 2.06 2.44
N THR A 200 -9.45 2.36 1.67
CA THR A 200 -8.54 1.35 1.12
C THR A 200 -7.23 1.19 1.88
N GLU A 201 -6.92 2.08 2.83
CA GLU A 201 -5.60 2.21 3.47
C GLU A 201 -5.53 1.57 4.88
N GLY A 202 -6.43 0.63 5.20
CA GLY A 202 -6.79 0.24 6.58
C GLY A 202 -5.71 -0.23 7.57
N ALA A 203 -4.43 -0.32 7.20
CA ALA A 203 -3.29 -0.54 8.10
C ALA A 203 -2.34 0.68 8.22
N TYR A 204 -2.76 1.83 7.71
CA TYR A 204 -1.99 3.05 7.66
C TYR A 204 -2.69 4.16 8.44
N HIS A 205 -1.95 5.19 8.81
CA HIS A 205 -2.48 6.44 9.30
C HIS A 205 -2.26 7.52 8.24
N LEU A 206 -3.21 8.43 8.12
CA LEU A 206 -2.97 9.66 7.37
C LEU A 206 -2.08 10.56 8.23
N VAL A 207 -0.89 10.85 7.72
CA VAL A 207 0.14 11.63 8.40
C VAL A 207 0.50 12.83 7.54
N GLN A 208 0.52 14.01 8.13
CA GLN A 208 1.11 15.19 7.53
C GLN A 208 2.59 15.23 7.86
N LEU A 209 3.42 15.33 6.84
CA LEU A 209 4.83 15.67 6.97
C LEU A 209 4.96 17.19 6.88
N ASN A 210 5.75 17.74 7.79
CA ASN A 210 6.13 19.15 7.80
C ASN A 210 7.64 19.26 7.53
N ASP A 211 8.07 20.43 7.06
CA ASP A 211 9.46 20.76 6.74
C ASP A 211 10.09 19.82 5.73
N VAL A 212 9.31 19.38 4.74
CA VAL A 212 9.80 18.55 3.63
C VAL A 212 10.31 19.41 2.48
N ASP A 213 11.33 18.95 1.77
CA ASP A 213 11.69 19.50 0.44
C ASP A 213 11.07 18.60 -0.63
N LEU A 214 9.81 18.91 -0.97
CA LEU A 214 9.04 18.22 -2.00
C LEU A 214 8.94 19.11 -3.25
N LYS A 215 9.47 18.62 -4.36
CA LYS A 215 9.50 19.31 -5.66
C LYS A 215 8.50 18.64 -6.62
N LEU A 216 7.54 19.39 -7.15
CA LEU A 216 6.48 18.90 -8.04
C LEU A 216 6.79 19.19 -9.50
N GLY A 217 6.23 18.38 -10.40
CA GLY A 217 6.49 18.48 -11.84
C GLY A 217 7.97 18.27 -12.14
N PHE A 218 8.60 17.33 -11.42
CA PHE A 218 10.05 17.21 -11.42
C PHE A 218 10.53 15.78 -11.21
N SER A 219 11.54 15.38 -11.98
CA SER A 219 12.14 14.05 -11.99
C SER A 219 13.66 14.11 -11.79
N LEU A 220 14.28 12.97 -11.47
CA LEU A 220 15.73 12.85 -11.34
C LEU A 220 16.43 13.20 -12.67
N ALA A 221 15.83 12.79 -13.79
CA ALA A 221 16.34 13.11 -15.12
C ALA A 221 16.28 14.61 -15.41
N ALA A 222 15.21 15.30 -15.00
CA ALA A 222 15.11 16.76 -15.10
C ALA A 222 16.17 17.46 -14.21
N GLN A 223 16.37 16.96 -12.99
CA GLN A 223 17.42 17.45 -12.10
C GLN A 223 18.82 17.32 -12.73
N ASP A 224 19.11 16.21 -13.41
CA ASP A 224 20.40 16.00 -14.09
C ASP A 224 20.63 16.95 -15.26
N ARG A 225 19.56 17.39 -15.91
CA ARG A 225 19.61 18.40 -16.97
C ARG A 225 19.67 19.83 -16.42
N GLY A 226 19.61 20.01 -15.11
CA GLY A 226 19.60 21.34 -14.47
C GLY A 226 18.30 22.10 -14.65
N GLU A 227 17.20 21.39 -14.91
CA GLU A 227 15.86 21.98 -15.00
C GLU A 227 15.34 22.39 -13.61
N ALA A 228 14.32 23.24 -13.57
CA ALA A 228 13.65 23.67 -12.35
C ALA A 228 12.33 22.91 -12.14
N PRO A 229 11.92 22.67 -10.88
CA PRO A 229 10.61 22.10 -10.60
C PRO A 229 9.50 23.10 -10.92
N SER A 230 8.31 22.61 -11.28
CA SER A 230 7.13 23.45 -11.51
C SER A 230 6.61 24.10 -10.23
N ALA A 231 6.74 23.41 -9.09
CA ALA A 231 6.37 23.93 -7.77
C ALA A 231 7.15 23.23 -6.65
N ALA A 232 7.10 23.78 -5.45
CA ALA A 232 7.64 23.16 -4.25
C ALA A 232 6.64 23.24 -3.09
N LEU A 233 6.58 22.19 -2.28
CA LEU A 233 5.76 22.10 -1.08
C LEU A 233 6.66 21.86 0.14
N GLN A 234 6.28 22.46 1.27
CA GLN A 234 6.92 22.24 2.58
C GLN A 234 6.08 21.34 3.50
N THR A 235 4.86 21.02 3.07
CA THR A 235 3.95 20.11 3.77
C THR A 235 3.27 19.19 2.78
N VAL A 236 3.08 17.93 3.16
CA VAL A 236 2.35 16.95 2.34
C VAL A 236 1.75 15.85 3.20
N LEU A 237 0.62 15.29 2.77
CA LEU A 237 0.04 14.13 3.43
C LEU A 237 0.60 12.83 2.85
N GLN A 238 0.68 11.79 3.67
CA GLN A 238 0.99 10.43 3.24
C GLN A 238 0.26 9.41 4.11
N TYR A 239 0.13 8.20 3.59
CA TYR A 239 -0.26 7.04 4.38
C TYR A 239 1.00 6.39 4.95
N ASN A 240 1.20 6.52 6.27
CA ASN A 240 2.31 5.88 6.97
C ASN A 240 1.82 4.65 7.73
N HIS A 241 2.57 3.54 7.67
CA HIS A 241 2.12 2.29 8.28
C HIS A 241 2.07 2.44 9.80
N GLN A 242 1.04 1.87 10.44
CA GLN A 242 0.78 2.04 11.89
C GLN A 242 1.93 1.63 12.83
N LYS A 243 2.84 0.80 12.32
CA LYS A 243 4.01 0.27 13.05
C LYS A 243 5.35 0.85 12.56
N GLY A 244 5.32 1.82 11.66
CA GLY A 244 6.49 2.32 10.96
C GLY A 244 7.07 1.28 10.01
N THR A 245 8.38 1.06 10.07
CA THR A 245 9.15 0.40 9.02
C THR A 245 9.60 -1.01 9.40
N LEU A 246 9.55 -1.94 8.45
CA LEU A 246 10.06 -3.29 8.65
C LEU A 246 11.59 -3.27 8.68
N ASN A 247 12.18 -3.81 9.76
CA ASN A 247 13.64 -3.91 9.88
C ASN A 247 14.07 -5.38 9.76
N LEU A 248 14.77 -5.72 8.67
CA LEU A 248 15.37 -7.04 8.48
C LEU A 248 16.88 -6.99 8.77
N PRO A 249 17.53 -8.12 9.13
CA PRO A 249 18.96 -8.18 9.44
C PRO A 249 19.85 -8.12 8.18
N LEU A 250 19.61 -7.11 7.33
CA LEU A 250 20.25 -6.88 6.04
C LEU A 250 21.21 -5.68 6.06
N GLY A 251 21.28 -4.93 7.16
CA GLY A 251 22.23 -3.84 7.35
C GLY A 251 23.67 -4.34 7.49
N GLU A 252 24.58 -3.40 7.76
CA GLU A 252 25.99 -3.71 7.98
C GLU A 252 26.17 -4.78 9.05
N ARG A 253 27.00 -5.80 8.76
CA ARG A 253 27.27 -6.95 9.63
C ARG A 253 25.99 -7.68 10.12
N GLY A 254 24.90 -7.57 9.36
CA GLY A 254 23.62 -8.21 9.70
C GLY A 254 22.77 -7.43 10.70
N ALA A 255 23.08 -6.15 10.95
CA ALA A 255 22.24 -5.30 11.79
C ALA A 255 20.81 -5.16 11.22
N PRO A 256 19.78 -5.04 12.08
CA PRO A 256 18.44 -4.68 11.65
C PRO A 256 18.45 -3.33 10.92
N SER A 257 17.86 -3.29 9.73
CA SER A 257 17.80 -2.12 8.87
C SER A 257 16.46 -2.09 8.13
N PRO A 258 15.89 -0.89 7.90
CA PRO A 258 14.88 -0.72 6.86
C PRO A 258 15.41 -1.22 5.52
N VAL A 259 14.49 -1.68 4.67
CA VAL A 259 14.79 -2.16 3.32
C VAL A 259 14.03 -1.30 2.32
N ALA A 260 14.76 -0.61 1.46
CA ALA A 260 14.20 0.24 0.42
C ALA A 260 13.55 -0.58 -0.70
N LEU A 261 12.49 -0.03 -1.31
CA LEU A 261 11.91 -0.57 -2.53
C LEU A 261 12.81 -0.25 -3.73
N ALA A 262 13.38 -1.29 -4.32
CA ALA A 262 14.27 -1.17 -5.47
C ALA A 262 13.60 -0.56 -6.71
N GLU A 263 12.30 -0.78 -6.87
CA GLU A 263 11.46 -0.28 -7.96
C GLU A 263 11.22 1.24 -7.87
N ILE A 264 11.53 1.87 -6.74
CA ILE A 264 11.46 3.33 -6.59
C ILE A 264 12.85 3.90 -6.82
N ALA A 265 12.97 4.74 -7.85
CA ALA A 265 14.20 5.42 -8.19
C ALA A 265 14.57 6.45 -7.12
N SER A 266 15.86 6.46 -6.76
CA SER A 266 16.39 7.40 -5.76
C SER A 266 17.86 7.68 -6.01
N ARG A 267 18.34 8.83 -5.55
CA ARG A 267 19.75 9.21 -5.50
C ARG A 267 20.23 9.25 -4.05
N GLY A 268 21.47 8.84 -3.79
CA GLY A 268 22.04 8.91 -2.44
C GLY A 268 21.51 7.86 -1.47
N ARG A 269 20.80 6.83 -1.95
CA ARG A 269 20.30 5.73 -1.11
C ARG A 269 21.45 5.00 -0.41
N THR A 270 21.36 4.94 0.91
CA THR A 270 22.29 4.19 1.78
C THR A 270 21.67 2.91 2.34
N LEU A 271 20.34 2.79 2.29
CA LEU A 271 19.60 1.62 2.75
C LEU A 271 19.78 0.42 1.80
N PRO A 272 19.79 -0.82 2.30
CA PRO A 272 19.71 -2.00 1.45
C PRO A 272 18.40 -1.97 0.64
N ALA A 273 18.45 -2.34 -0.64
CA ALA A 273 17.30 -2.25 -1.54
C ALA A 273 16.93 -3.60 -2.15
N LEU A 274 15.68 -4.03 -1.96
CA LEU A 274 15.16 -5.27 -2.55
C LEU A 274 13.97 -4.96 -3.45
N GLY A 275 13.87 -5.71 -4.55
CA GLY A 275 12.65 -5.75 -5.35
C GLY A 275 11.62 -6.69 -4.73
N GLN A 276 10.39 -6.66 -5.21
CA GLN A 276 9.25 -7.29 -4.58
C GLN A 276 9.44 -8.80 -4.33
N ILE A 277 9.88 -9.54 -5.37
CA ILE A 277 10.13 -10.99 -5.26
C ILE A 277 11.24 -11.28 -4.24
N ALA A 278 12.34 -10.53 -4.32
CA ALA A 278 13.47 -10.69 -3.40
C ALA A 278 13.08 -10.36 -1.96
N MET A 279 12.22 -9.35 -1.76
CA MET A 279 11.70 -8.97 -0.46
C MET A 279 10.74 -10.01 0.10
N GLN A 280 9.81 -10.54 -0.69
CA GLN A 280 8.91 -11.62 -0.26
C GLN A 280 9.70 -12.87 0.18
N ARG A 281 10.77 -13.21 -0.56
CA ARG A 281 11.69 -14.30 -0.17
C ARG A 281 12.49 -13.97 1.10
N ALA A 282 12.94 -12.72 1.27
CA ALA A 282 13.60 -12.29 2.50
C ALA A 282 12.66 -12.35 3.71
N VAL A 283 11.40 -11.96 3.55
CA VAL A 283 10.35 -12.11 4.57
C VAL A 283 10.10 -13.58 4.87
N MET A 284 9.93 -14.42 3.85
CA MET A 284 9.77 -15.87 4.00
C MET A 284 10.91 -16.49 4.81
N ALA A 285 12.16 -16.08 4.55
CA ALA A 285 13.34 -16.51 5.29
C ALA A 285 13.35 -16.01 6.75
N ALA A 286 12.81 -14.81 7.00
CA ALA A 286 12.81 -14.20 8.33
C ALA A 286 11.70 -14.74 9.26
N VAL A 287 10.53 -15.11 8.71
CA VAL A 287 9.33 -15.50 9.49
C VAL A 287 9.01 -17.00 9.45
N GLY A 288 9.74 -17.79 8.66
CA GLY A 288 9.39 -19.16 8.32
C GLY A 288 10.55 -20.16 8.36
N THR A 289 10.23 -21.43 8.08
CA THR A 289 11.21 -22.51 7.88
C THR A 289 12.00 -22.24 6.60
N PRO A 290 13.35 -22.34 6.59
CA PRO A 290 14.15 -22.06 5.41
C PRO A 290 13.69 -22.92 4.22
N ALA A 291 13.15 -22.29 3.17
CA ALA A 291 12.98 -22.96 1.89
C ALA A 291 14.31 -22.96 1.14
N PRO A 292 14.57 -23.93 0.25
CA PRO A 292 15.74 -23.90 -0.61
C PRO A 292 15.83 -22.56 -1.35
N GLY A 293 16.92 -21.82 -1.15
CA GLY A 293 17.16 -20.52 -1.77
C GLY A 293 16.47 -19.31 -1.12
N ALA A 294 15.75 -19.46 0.00
CA ALA A 294 15.25 -18.33 0.79
C ALA A 294 16.10 -18.21 2.07
N SER A 295 17.34 -17.72 1.92
CA SER A 295 18.22 -17.41 3.05
C SER A 295 18.41 -15.91 3.21
N LEU A 296 18.67 -15.46 4.45
CA LEU A 296 19.02 -14.07 4.71
C LEU A 296 20.37 -13.69 4.06
N ASP A 297 21.23 -14.66 3.78
CA ASP A 297 22.49 -14.41 3.06
C ASP A 297 22.24 -14.17 1.57
N ASP A 298 21.29 -14.87 0.96
CA ASP A 298 20.81 -14.56 -0.39
C ASP A 298 20.20 -13.16 -0.45
N ALA A 299 19.36 -12.81 0.52
CA ALA A 299 18.78 -11.48 0.63
C ALA A 299 19.84 -10.38 0.77
N ARG A 300 20.90 -10.60 1.56
CA ARG A 300 22.03 -9.67 1.68
C ARG A 300 22.80 -9.51 0.38
N ARG A 301 22.91 -10.57 -0.43
CA ARG A 301 23.54 -10.51 -1.75
C ARG A 301 22.69 -9.67 -2.71
N TRP A 302 21.39 -9.97 -2.81
CA TRP A 302 20.45 -9.22 -3.65
C TRP A 302 20.36 -7.74 -3.26
N ALA A 303 20.47 -7.42 -1.97
CA ALA A 303 20.40 -6.05 -1.48
C ALA A 303 21.61 -5.18 -1.87
N ARG A 304 22.76 -5.78 -2.19
CA ARG A 304 24.02 -5.08 -2.53
C ARG A 304 24.26 -5.01 -4.04
N ASP A 305 23.66 -5.92 -4.79
CA ASP A 305 23.97 -6.14 -6.20
C ASP A 305 22.68 -6.16 -7.02
N ALA A 306 22.54 -5.17 -7.89
CA ALA A 306 21.39 -5.01 -8.75
C ALA A 306 21.25 -6.16 -9.76
N ASP A 307 22.37 -6.73 -10.23
CA ASP A 307 22.37 -7.86 -11.17
C ASP A 307 21.95 -9.14 -10.44
N ALA A 308 22.46 -9.34 -9.22
CA ALA A 308 22.02 -10.46 -8.39
C ALA A 308 20.52 -10.38 -8.06
N ARG A 309 19.99 -9.16 -7.85
CA ARG A 309 18.56 -8.92 -7.65
C ARG A 309 17.74 -9.25 -8.89
N ALA A 310 18.23 -8.90 -10.09
CA ALA A 310 17.56 -9.25 -11.35
C ALA A 310 17.52 -10.77 -11.59
N GLY A 311 18.53 -11.50 -11.11
CA GLY A 311 18.57 -12.96 -11.11
C GLY A 311 17.81 -13.65 -9.97
N CYS A 312 17.07 -12.91 -9.14
CA CYS A 312 16.22 -13.49 -8.11
C CYS A 312 14.99 -14.15 -8.76
N GLU A 313 15.13 -15.42 -9.12
CA GLU A 313 14.06 -16.18 -9.77
C GLU A 313 12.92 -16.52 -8.81
N ASP A 314 11.74 -16.57 -9.39
CA ASP A 314 10.56 -17.10 -8.74
C ASP A 314 10.64 -18.64 -8.62
N THR A 315 10.04 -19.20 -7.57
CA THR A 315 10.16 -20.64 -7.27
C THR A 315 8.81 -21.21 -6.87
N GLU A 316 8.60 -22.50 -7.07
CA GLU A 316 7.38 -23.18 -6.60
C GLU A 316 7.15 -23.01 -5.09
N ALA A 317 8.23 -22.96 -4.31
CA ALA A 317 8.16 -22.72 -2.87
C ALA A 317 7.69 -21.30 -2.54
N HIS A 318 8.10 -20.31 -3.33
CA HIS A 318 7.65 -18.93 -3.21
C HIS A 318 6.17 -18.79 -3.58
N ASP A 319 5.73 -19.45 -4.66
CA ASP A 319 4.32 -19.49 -5.06
C ASP A 319 3.41 -20.15 -4.02
N ALA A 320 3.88 -21.25 -3.42
CA ALA A 320 3.18 -21.90 -2.33
C ALA A 320 3.07 -20.98 -1.10
N TRP A 321 4.13 -20.21 -0.79
CA TRP A 321 4.12 -19.25 0.30
C TRP A 321 3.17 -18.08 0.04
N ILE A 322 3.17 -17.51 -1.18
CA ILE A 322 2.19 -16.47 -1.58
C ILE A 322 0.77 -17.03 -1.50
N SER A 323 0.52 -18.20 -2.07
CA SER A 323 -0.78 -18.87 -2.06
C SER A 323 -1.30 -19.04 -0.63
N ARG A 324 -0.44 -19.43 0.30
CA ARG A 324 -0.81 -19.57 1.69
C ARG A 324 -1.20 -18.23 2.33
N ASN A 325 -0.44 -17.16 2.10
CA ASN A 325 -0.79 -15.83 2.60
C ASN A 325 -2.08 -15.27 1.96
N LEU A 326 -2.42 -15.69 0.75
CA LEU A 326 -3.65 -15.30 0.06
C LEU A 326 -4.89 -16.02 0.60
N LYS A 327 -4.78 -17.33 0.85
CA LYS A 327 -5.93 -18.20 1.12
C LYS A 327 -6.13 -18.56 2.59
N ASP A 328 -5.12 -18.33 3.44
CA ASP A 328 -5.16 -18.60 4.88
C ASP A 328 -4.92 -17.29 5.65
N ASP A 329 -6.02 -16.61 6.00
CA ASP A 329 -6.00 -15.36 6.75
C ASP A 329 -5.35 -15.49 8.14
N GLU A 330 -5.49 -16.66 8.79
CA GLU A 330 -4.87 -16.90 10.09
C GLU A 330 -3.35 -16.99 9.94
N HIS A 331 -2.89 -17.71 8.92
CA HIS A 331 -1.46 -17.75 8.58
C HIS A 331 -0.93 -16.35 8.24
N ARG A 332 -1.61 -15.60 7.37
CA ARG A 332 -1.19 -14.24 7.00
C ARG A 332 -1.10 -13.34 8.23
N ARG A 333 -2.10 -13.36 9.13
CA ARG A 333 -2.05 -12.60 10.39
C ARG A 333 -0.88 -13.02 11.28
N GLY A 334 -0.55 -14.32 11.32
CA GLY A 334 0.62 -14.82 12.03
C GLY A 334 1.94 -14.30 11.46
N VAL A 335 2.07 -14.24 10.13
CA VAL A 335 3.21 -13.62 9.44
C VAL A 335 3.29 -12.13 9.77
N VAL A 336 2.20 -11.38 9.57
CA VAL A 336 2.13 -9.94 9.85
C VAL A 336 2.49 -9.64 11.31
N LYS A 337 2.02 -10.45 12.26
CA LYS A 337 2.42 -10.29 13.67
C LYS A 337 3.94 -10.35 13.85
N GLN A 338 4.60 -11.35 13.27
CA GLN A 338 6.07 -11.45 13.34
C GLN A 338 6.76 -10.25 12.68
N LEU A 339 6.23 -9.78 11.54
CA LEU A 339 6.76 -8.57 10.88
C LEU A 339 6.62 -7.33 11.78
N THR A 340 5.50 -7.18 12.48
CA THR A 340 5.30 -6.06 13.41
C THR A 340 6.22 -6.13 14.63
N ASP A 341 6.62 -7.34 15.06
CA ASP A 341 7.61 -7.54 16.12
C ASP A 341 9.04 -7.13 15.66
N MET A 342 9.29 -7.10 14.34
CA MET A 342 10.52 -6.62 13.71
C MET A 342 10.45 -5.16 13.24
N ALA A 343 9.35 -4.45 13.50
CA ALA A 343 9.15 -3.09 13.03
C ALA A 343 9.78 -2.04 13.96
N ARG A 344 10.10 -0.87 13.41
CA ARG A 344 10.47 0.31 14.19
C ARG A 344 9.55 1.48 13.86
N PRO A 345 9.21 2.34 14.84
CA PRO A 345 8.39 3.52 14.60
C PRO A 345 8.98 4.42 13.50
N PHE A 346 8.09 5.07 12.75
CA PHE A 346 8.48 6.06 11.76
C PHE A 346 9.31 7.18 12.39
N SER A 347 10.41 7.54 11.74
CA SER A 347 11.51 8.31 12.34
C SER A 347 11.61 9.76 11.88
N TRP A 348 10.75 10.22 10.96
CA TRP A 348 10.74 11.63 10.56
C TRP A 348 10.32 12.51 11.74
N PRO A 349 11.11 13.54 12.13
CA PRO A 349 10.87 14.27 13.36
C PRO A 349 9.60 15.14 13.30
N ASN A 350 9.30 15.74 12.14
CA ASN A 350 8.28 16.77 12.01
C ASN A 350 7.05 16.21 11.29
N HIS A 351 6.22 15.46 12.01
CA HIS A 351 4.98 14.90 11.46
C HIS A 351 3.81 14.91 12.45
N ASP A 352 2.61 15.02 11.91
CA ASP A 352 1.36 14.97 12.67
C ASP A 352 0.46 13.86 12.15
N VAL A 353 -0.03 12.99 13.03
CA VAL A 353 -1.09 12.04 12.68
C VAL A 353 -2.40 12.80 12.57
N LYS A 354 -2.95 12.88 11.36
CA LYS A 354 -4.22 13.55 11.07
C LYS A 354 -5.41 12.61 11.25
N GLU A 355 -5.26 11.36 10.83
CA GLU A 355 -6.31 10.36 10.96
C GLU A 355 -5.73 8.97 11.23
N LYS A 356 -6.41 8.20 12.08
CA LYS A 356 -6.09 6.81 12.36
C LYS A 356 -7.05 5.90 11.59
N LEU A 357 -6.56 5.24 10.55
CA LEU A 357 -7.39 4.37 9.72
C LEU A 357 -7.22 2.91 10.16
N GLY A 358 -8.32 2.25 10.52
CA GLY A 358 -8.39 0.80 10.69
C GLY A 358 -7.42 0.18 11.70
N ASN A 359 -7.02 -1.07 11.45
CA ASN A 359 -6.18 -1.91 12.31
C ASN A 359 -5.39 -2.88 11.44
N VAL A 360 -4.06 -2.92 11.62
CA VAL A 360 -3.11 -3.81 10.92
C VAL A 360 -3.48 -5.31 10.92
N PHE A 361 -4.29 -5.77 11.88
CA PHE A 361 -4.73 -7.18 11.96
C PHE A 361 -6.10 -7.46 11.34
N SER A 362 -6.73 -6.46 10.69
CA SER A 362 -8.00 -6.67 9.99
C SER A 362 -7.84 -7.66 8.83
N ALA A 363 -8.84 -8.52 8.62
CA ALA A 363 -8.81 -9.49 7.52
C ALA A 363 -8.72 -8.80 6.14
N ASN A 364 -9.26 -7.59 6.03
CA ASN A 364 -9.38 -6.84 4.78
C ASN A 364 -8.30 -5.76 4.59
N VAL A 365 -7.17 -5.84 5.30
CA VAL A 365 -6.04 -4.93 5.03
C VAL A 365 -5.54 -5.19 3.61
N LYS A 366 -5.87 -4.26 2.72
CA LYS A 366 -5.45 -4.22 1.32
C LYS A 366 -4.04 -3.68 1.23
#